data_AF-A0A3M5X7A5-F1
#
_entry.id   AF-A0A3M5X7A5-F1
#
_cell.length_a   1.000
_cell.length_b   1.000
_cell.length_c   1.000
_cell.angle_alpha   90.00
_cell.angle_beta   90.00
_cell.angle_gamma   90.00
#
_symmetry.space_group_name_H-M   'P 1'
#
loop_
_entity.id
_entity.type
_entity.pdbx_description
1 polymer ?
#
loop_
_entity_poly.entity_id
_entity_poly.type
_entity_poly.pdbx_seq_one_letter_code
_entity_poly.pdbx_strand_id
1 'polypeptide(L)'
;MVNILVENALRYSAMGGELLIVGKASAGRMELTVSDRGPGFDSENLEQVFDRFWRAERSRARYSGGSGLGLSIARAICLEHDGTIEVRNRSGGGSVIRLEIPG
;
A
#
# COMPACT_ATOMS: atom_id res chain seq x y z
N MET A 1 8.04 7.95 0.20
CA MET A 1 7.38 6.63 0.12
C MET A 1 6.55 6.29 1.35
N VAL A 2 7.10 6.34 2.58
CA VAL A 2 6.37 6.03 3.82
C VAL A 2 5.07 6.84 3.98
N ASN A 3 5.14 8.17 3.80
CA ASN A 3 3.94 9.04 3.90
C ASN A 3 2.81 8.59 2.97
N ILE A 4 3.14 8.23 1.72
CA ILE A 4 2.17 7.77 0.72
C ILE A 4 1.48 6.47 1.17
N LEU A 5 2.24 5.54 1.74
CA LEU A 5 1.69 4.27 2.22
C LEU A 5 0.82 4.49 3.45
N VAL A 6 1.24 5.34 4.38
CA VAL A 6 0.47 5.66 5.58
C VAL A 6 -0.82 6.41 5.23
N GLU A 7 -0.77 7.40 4.33
CA GLU A 7 -1.97 8.11 3.86
C GLU A 7 -2.96 7.19 3.15
N ASN A 8 -2.48 6.28 2.30
CA ASN A 8 -3.34 5.27 1.67
C ASN A 8 -3.95 4.35 2.73
N ALA A 9 -3.14 3.85 3.65
CA ALA A 9 -3.62 2.98 4.70
C ALA A 9 -4.67 3.72 5.56
N LEU A 10 -4.40 4.92 6.07
CA LEU A 10 -5.38 5.69 6.86
C LEU A 10 -6.69 5.96 6.11
N ARG A 11 -6.63 6.19 4.79
CA ARG A 11 -7.82 6.44 3.96
C ARG A 11 -8.69 5.21 3.76
N TYR A 12 -8.07 4.04 3.54
CA TYR A 12 -8.80 2.82 3.17
C TYR A 12 -9.00 1.84 4.35
N SER A 13 -8.21 1.97 5.41
CA SER A 13 -8.28 1.14 6.62
C SER A 13 -9.18 1.69 7.73
N ALA A 14 -9.91 2.79 7.47
CA ALA A 14 -10.69 3.51 8.47
C ALA A 14 -11.75 2.65 9.21
N MET A 15 -12.13 1.48 8.68
CA MET A 15 -13.02 0.53 9.36
C MET A 15 -12.30 -0.55 10.21
N GLY A 16 -10.98 -0.67 10.08
CA GLY A 16 -10.19 -1.75 10.68
C GLY A 16 -9.59 -1.45 12.05
N GLY A 17 -9.53 -0.19 12.48
CA GLY A 17 -9.07 0.24 13.81
C GLY A 17 -7.58 0.04 14.12
N GLU A 18 -6.84 -0.70 13.29
CA GLU A 18 -5.43 -1.03 13.48
C GLU A 18 -4.63 -0.74 12.20
N LEU A 19 -3.54 0.01 12.35
CA LEU A 19 -2.48 0.21 11.36
C LEU A 19 -1.15 -0.20 11.99
N LEU A 20 -0.48 -1.20 11.42
CA LEU A 20 0.81 -1.69 11.88
C LEU A 20 1.89 -1.34 10.86
N ILE A 21 2.96 -0.68 11.32
CA ILE A 21 4.11 -0.31 10.50
C ILE A 21 5.35 -0.97 11.12
N VAL A 22 6.06 -1.79 10.34
CA VAL A 22 7.24 -2.53 10.79
C VAL A 22 8.39 -2.26 9.83
N GLY A 23 9.50 -1.75 10.35
CA GLY A 23 10.76 -1.61 9.64
C GLY A 23 11.75 -2.68 10.07
N LYS A 24 12.45 -3.29 9.11
CA LYS A 24 13.55 -4.23 9.37
C LYS A 24 14.72 -3.90 8.46
N ALA A 25 15.92 -3.84 9.03
CA ALA A 25 17.16 -3.73 8.26
C ALA A 25 17.89 -5.07 8.33
N SER A 26 18.26 -5.63 7.19
CA SER A 26 19.01 -6.88 7.09
C SER A 26 19.81 -6.94 5.81
N ALA A 27 21.04 -7.44 5.88
CA ALA A 27 21.90 -7.71 4.71
C ALA A 27 22.00 -6.53 3.70
N GLY A 28 22.14 -5.30 4.21
CA GLY A 28 22.25 -4.11 3.35
C GLY A 28 20.94 -3.71 2.65
N ARG A 29 19.80 -4.21 3.14
CA ARG A 29 18.47 -3.82 2.67
C ARG A 29 17.60 -3.36 3.83
N MET A 30 16.69 -2.44 3.53
CA MET A 30 15.63 -1.98 4.42
C MET A 30 14.29 -2.47 3.88
N GLU A 31 13.58 -3.23 4.70
CA GLU A 31 12.20 -3.63 4.48
C GLU A 31 11.27 -2.75 5.32
N LEU A 32 10.20 -2.26 4.72
CA LEU A 32 9.08 -1.61 5.40
C LEU A 32 7.80 -2.35 5.06
N THR A 33 7.08 -2.79 6.09
CA THR A 33 5.77 -3.40 5.97
C THR A 33 4.72 -2.50 6.60
N VAL A 34 3.66 -2.18 5.85
CA VAL A 34 2.47 -1.47 6.31
C VAL A 34 1.29 -2.42 6.21
N SER A 35 0.64 -2.73 7.34
CA SER A 35 -0.48 -3.67 7.41
C SER A 35 -1.68 -3.03 8.06
N ASP A 36 -2.87 -3.31 7.54
CA ASP A 36 -4.13 -2.80 8.08
C ASP A 36 -5.14 -3.93 8.38
N ARG A 37 -6.35 -3.53 8.78
CA ARG A 37 -7.53 -4.38 9.04
C ARG A 37 -8.75 -3.93 8.24
N GLY A 38 -8.54 -3.19 7.16
CA GLY A 38 -9.59 -2.72 6.26
C GLY A 38 -10.19 -3.85 5.39
N PRO A 39 -10.91 -3.50 4.31
CA PRO A 39 -11.53 -4.49 3.42
C PRO A 39 -10.52 -5.30 2.60
N GLY A 40 -9.26 -4.85 2.54
CA GLY A 40 -8.24 -5.43 1.66
C GLY A 40 -8.48 -5.06 0.19
N PHE A 41 -7.88 -5.85 -0.70
CA PHE A 41 -8.00 -5.73 -2.15
C PHE A 41 -8.70 -6.96 -2.71
N ASP A 42 -9.36 -6.80 -3.86
CA ASP A 42 -9.71 -7.95 -4.67
C ASP A 42 -8.43 -8.67 -5.13
N SER A 43 -8.38 -9.99 -4.99
CA SER A 43 -7.22 -10.80 -5.37
C SER A 43 -6.82 -10.63 -6.84
N GLU A 44 -7.80 -10.38 -7.72
CA GLU A 44 -7.54 -10.17 -9.15
C GLU A 44 -6.89 -8.82 -9.45
N ASN A 45 -6.97 -7.87 -8.51
CA ASN A 45 -6.53 -6.50 -8.70
C ASN A 45 -5.20 -6.17 -8.02
N LEU A 46 -4.55 -7.13 -7.35
CA LEU A 46 -3.34 -6.88 -6.56
C LEU A 46 -2.21 -6.20 -7.36
N GLU A 47 -2.05 -6.53 -8.64
CA GLU A 47 -1.06 -5.82 -9.47
C GLU A 47 -1.57 -4.46 -9.97
N GLN A 48 -2.85 -4.38 -10.32
CA GLN A 48 -3.49 -3.18 -10.86
C GLN A 48 -3.54 -2.04 -9.84
N VAL A 49 -3.43 -2.31 -8.53
CA VAL A 49 -3.41 -1.25 -7.52
C VAL A 49 -2.26 -0.25 -7.70
N PHE A 50 -1.22 -0.65 -8.43
CA PHE A 50 -0.08 0.20 -8.76
C PHE A 50 -0.27 0.99 -10.06
N ASP A 51 -1.38 0.79 -10.79
CA ASP A 51 -1.69 1.55 -11.99
C ASP A 51 -2.11 2.97 -11.63
N ARG A 52 -1.72 3.92 -12.48
CA ARG A 52 -2.11 5.32 -12.30
C ARG A 52 -3.62 5.43 -12.39
N PHE A 53 -4.20 6.20 -11.47
CA PHE A 53 -5.65 6.45 -11.38
C PHE A 53 -6.49 5.23 -11.01
N TRP A 54 -5.87 4.10 -10.67
CA TRP A 54 -6.60 2.91 -10.23
C TRP A 54 -7.30 3.17 -8.88
N ARG A 55 -8.52 2.65 -8.75
CA ARG A 55 -9.36 2.74 -7.55
C ARG A 55 -10.15 1.46 -7.39
N ALA A 56 -10.21 0.94 -6.16
CA ALA A 56 -11.04 -0.22 -5.82
C ALA A 56 -12.55 0.08 -5.92
N GLU A 57 -12.95 1.35 -5.75
CA GLU A 57 -14.35 1.76 -5.69
C GLU A 57 -14.92 2.14 -7.06
N ARG A 58 -15.89 1.37 -7.58
CA ARG A 58 -16.68 1.78 -8.78
C ARG A 58 -17.82 2.77 -8.49
N SER A 59 -18.19 3.09 -7.23
CA SER A 59 -19.46 3.84 -7.07
C SER A 59 -19.75 4.73 -5.85
N ARG A 60 -18.95 4.83 -4.78
CA ARG A 60 -19.46 5.53 -3.57
C ARG A 60 -18.65 6.63 -2.89
N ALA A 61 -17.59 7.16 -3.51
CA ALA A 61 -16.94 8.33 -2.92
C ALA A 61 -16.56 9.39 -3.95
N ARG A 62 -17.55 10.23 -4.29
CA ARG A 62 -17.32 11.59 -4.80
C ARG A 62 -16.77 12.54 -3.71
N TYR A 63 -16.59 12.06 -2.48
CA TYR A 63 -16.18 12.86 -1.32
C TYR A 63 -14.80 12.49 -0.71
N SER A 64 -14.22 11.32 -1.02
CA SER A 64 -12.91 10.92 -0.47
C SER A 64 -11.80 11.24 -1.49
N GLY A 65 -11.40 12.52 -1.55
CA GLY A 65 -10.42 13.05 -2.52
C GLY A 65 -9.04 12.37 -2.46
N GLY A 66 -8.85 11.35 -3.29
CA GLY A 66 -7.56 10.75 -3.60
C GLY A 66 -7.48 10.52 -5.11
N SER A 67 -6.38 10.93 -5.74
CA SER A 67 -6.19 10.91 -7.19
C SER A 67 -5.99 9.50 -7.78
N GLY A 68 -5.92 8.46 -6.95
CA GLY A 68 -5.50 7.12 -7.39
C GLY A 68 -4.03 7.05 -7.82
N LEU A 69 -3.22 8.04 -7.43
CA LEU A 69 -1.80 8.08 -7.80
C LEU A 69 -0.87 7.53 -6.73
N GLY A 70 -1.30 7.43 -5.47
CA GLY A 70 -0.41 7.13 -4.35
C GLY A 70 0.45 5.88 -4.56
N LEU A 71 -0.15 4.71 -4.73
CA LEU A 71 0.60 3.46 -4.90
C LEU A 71 1.42 3.44 -6.20
N SER A 72 0.94 4.05 -7.28
CA SER A 72 1.72 4.18 -8.52
C SER A 72 3.00 5.01 -8.34
N ILE A 73 2.94 6.08 -7.55
CA ILE A 73 4.10 6.91 -7.19
C ILE A 73 5.04 6.15 -6.26
N ALA A 74 4.49 5.44 -5.26
CA ALA A 74 5.29 4.62 -4.36
C ALA A 74 6.08 3.55 -5.13
N ARG A 75 5.45 2.88 -6.11
CA ARG A 75 6.13 1.91 -6.99
C ARG A 75 7.21 2.54 -7.85
N ALA A 76 6.94 3.69 -8.45
CA ALA A 76 7.93 4.40 -9.25
C ALA A 76 9.17 4.76 -8.43
N ILE A 77 8.99 5.36 -7.25
CA ILE A 77 10.08 5.69 -6.32
C ILE A 77 10.82 4.42 -5.91
N CYS A 78 10.10 3.37 -5.51
CA CYS A 78 10.73 2.12 -5.07
C CYS A 78 11.64 1.52 -6.15
N LEU A 79 11.18 1.49 -7.40
CA LEU A 79 11.95 0.98 -8.53
C LEU A 79 13.16 1.87 -8.87
N GLU A 80 13.03 3.18 -8.74
CA GLU A 80 14.14 4.14 -8.93
C GLU A 80 15.27 3.93 -7.89
N HIS A 81 14.92 3.39 -6.73
CA HIS A 81 15.86 3.01 -5.68
C HIS A 81 16.34 1.54 -5.77
N ASP A 82 16.21 0.87 -6.91
CA ASP A 82 16.54 -0.56 -7.08
C ASP A 82 15.83 -1.49 -6.09
N GLY A 83 14.65 -1.06 -5.64
CA GLY A 83 13.82 -1.76 -4.67
C GLY A 83 12.64 -2.50 -5.29
N THR A 84 11.84 -3.12 -4.43
CA THR A 84 10.61 -3.81 -4.79
C THR A 84 9.46 -3.39 -3.88
N ILE A 85 8.25 -3.36 -4.44
CA ILE A 85 7.02 -3.14 -3.68
C ILE A 85 5.99 -4.18 -4.10
N GLU A 86 5.30 -4.75 -3.12
CA GLU A 86 4.26 -5.73 -3.32
C GLU A 86 3.07 -5.43 -2.40
N VAL A 87 1.90 -5.89 -2.82
CA VAL A 87 0.69 -5.87 -2.01
C VAL A 87 0.10 -7.27 -1.94
N ARG A 88 -0.46 -7.60 -0.78
CA ARG A 88 -1.20 -8.84 -0.57
C ARG A 88 -2.31 -8.63 0.46
N ASN A 89 -3.30 -9.51 0.46
CA ASN A 89 -4.29 -9.53 1.52
C ASN A 89 -3.73 -10.15 2.81
N ARG A 90 -4.17 -9.62 3.95
CA ARG A 90 -3.83 -10.14 5.28
C ARG A 90 -4.81 -11.26 5.66
N SER A 91 -4.31 -12.28 6.36
CA SER A 91 -5.16 -13.31 6.96
C SER A 91 -6.10 -12.67 8.02
N GLY A 92 -7.39 -12.95 7.91
CA GLY A 92 -8.40 -12.36 8.79
C GLY A 92 -8.76 -10.90 8.47
N GLY A 93 -8.51 -10.45 7.23
CA GLY A 93 -8.95 -9.15 6.72
C GLY A 93 -7.88 -8.06 6.78
N GLY A 94 -7.97 -7.14 5.82
CA GLY A 94 -7.01 -6.05 5.60
C GLY A 94 -5.99 -6.33 4.52
N SER A 95 -5.08 -5.39 4.34
CA SER A 95 -3.98 -5.50 3.39
C SER A 95 -2.61 -5.47 4.05
N VAL A 96 -1.61 -5.96 3.34
CA VAL A 96 -0.19 -5.83 3.66
C VAL A 96 0.51 -5.29 2.43
N ILE A 97 1.13 -4.12 2.57
CA ILE A 97 2.03 -3.54 1.58
C ILE A 97 3.45 -3.71 2.11
N ARG A 98 4.29 -4.39 1.34
CA ARG A 98 5.71 -4.61 1.67
C ARG A 98 6.58 -3.90 0.63
N LEU A 99 7.54 -3.15 1.14
CA LEU A 99 8.53 -2.39 0.37
C LEU A 99 9.91 -2.87 0.81
N GLU A 100 10.82 -3.06 -0.13
CA GLU A 100 12.22 -3.34 0.11
C GLU A 100 13.10 -2.42 -0.75
N ILE A 101 14.11 -1.79 -0.15
CA ILE A 101 15.12 -0.99 -0.86
C ILE A 101 16.52 -1.35 -0.35
N PRO A 102 17.58 -1.20 -1.16
CA PRO A 102 18.95 -1.14 -0.68
C PRO A 102 19.11 -0.07 0.41
N GLY A 103 19.90 -0.37 1.44
CA GLY A 103 20.17 0.49 2.60
C GLY A 103 21.39 1.39 2.43
#